data_AF-A0A829FMD5-F1
#
_entry.id   AF-A0A829FMD5-F1
#
_cell.length_a   1.000
_cell.length_b   1.000
_cell.length_c   1.000
_cell.angle_alpha   90.00
_cell.angle_beta   90.00
_cell.angle_gamma   90.00
#
_symmetry.space_group_name_H-M   'P 1'
#
loop_
_entity.id
_entity.type
_entity.pdbx_description
1 polymer ?
#
loop_
_entity_poly.entity_id
_entity_poly.type
_entity_poly.pdbx_seq_one_letter_code
_entity_poly.pdbx_strand_id
1 'polypeptide(L)'
;MVMRKIRSSITGTEYWDSEKKKTVVVPKGQEPDFEVTEEKGILIDDGSFMTIKGEPITNSNEVLDSDGNTTNDLDGDEVTNDQSVEEANKLDNMTAKELRAYAKKHGIDIPGAIRAKGDILKFIREAE
;
A
#
# COMPACT_ATOMS: atom_id res chain seq x y z
N MET A 1 -16.83 13.32 23.92
CA MET A 1 -16.83 13.15 22.46
C MET A 1 -15.49 13.64 21.98
N VAL A 2 -14.65 12.70 21.54
CA VAL A 2 -13.27 12.98 21.14
C VAL A 2 -13.21 12.98 19.61
N MET A 3 -12.80 14.09 19.00
CA MET A 3 -12.74 14.22 17.55
C MET A 3 -11.32 14.37 17.04
N ARG A 4 -11.05 13.82 15.85
CA ARG A 4 -9.78 13.95 15.14
C ARG A 4 -9.85 15.07 14.12
N LYS A 5 -8.90 16.00 14.12
CA LYS A 5 -8.80 17.04 13.08
C LYS A 5 -8.39 16.42 11.74
N ILE A 6 -9.15 16.68 10.67
CA ILE A 6 -8.87 16.13 9.33
C ILE A 6 -8.33 17.18 8.35
N ARG A 7 -8.84 18.41 8.39
CA ARG A 7 -8.33 19.53 7.58
C ARG A 7 -8.70 20.89 8.18
N SER A 8 -7.93 21.92 7.83
CA SER A 8 -8.22 23.31 8.18
C SER A 8 -8.18 24.17 6.92
N SER A 9 -9.13 25.08 6.75
CA SER A 9 -9.27 25.97 5.59
C SER A 9 -9.55 27.41 6.05
N ILE A 10 -9.57 28.36 5.11
CA ILE A 10 -9.97 29.75 5.36
C ILE A 10 -11.39 29.87 5.93
N THR A 11 -12.27 28.91 5.63
CA THR A 11 -13.67 28.88 6.05
C THR A 11 -13.90 28.24 7.42
N GLY A 12 -12.98 27.40 7.90
CA GLY A 12 -13.16 26.64 9.14
C GLY A 12 -12.33 25.36 9.18
N THR A 13 -12.53 24.59 10.24
CA THR A 13 -11.81 23.34 10.51
C THR A 13 -12.79 22.17 10.48
N GLU A 14 -12.37 21.09 9.85
CA GLU A 14 -13.15 19.86 9.78
C GLU A 14 -12.55 18.79 10.68
N TYR A 15 -13.45 18.06 11.32
CA TYR A 15 -13.13 17.04 12.29
C TYR A 15 -13.88 15.74 11.96
N TRP A 16 -13.26 14.62 12.23
CA TRP A 16 -13.87 13.30 12.16
C TRP A 16 -14.33 12.86 13.55
N ASP A 17 -15.63 12.57 13.65
CA ASP A 17 -16.26 11.95 14.80
C ASP A 17 -16.27 10.43 14.59
N SER A 18 -15.42 9.71 15.33
CA SER A 18 -15.30 8.25 15.27
C SER A 18 -16.48 7.53 15.89
N GLU A 19 -17.14 8.14 16.89
CA GLU A 19 -18.30 7.58 17.59
C GLU A 19 -19.52 7.58 16.66
N LYS A 20 -19.77 8.71 15.97
CA LYS A 20 -20.91 8.87 15.05
C LYS A 20 -20.56 8.59 13.58
N LYS A 21 -19.31 8.24 13.27
CA LYS A 21 -18.77 7.95 11.94
C LYS A 21 -19.12 9.03 10.91
N LYS A 22 -18.92 10.29 11.27
CA LYS A 22 -19.26 11.44 10.42
C LYS A 22 -18.27 12.58 10.55
N THR A 23 -18.27 13.46 9.56
CA THR A 23 -17.50 14.71 9.59
C THR A 23 -18.31 15.81 10.26
N VAL A 24 -17.66 16.62 11.10
CA VAL A 24 -18.21 17.83 11.71
C VAL A 24 -17.35 19.02 11.29
N VAL A 25 -18.00 20.10 10.85
CA VAL A 25 -17.34 21.32 10.38
C VAL A 25 -17.56 22.43 11.41
N VAL A 26 -16.47 23.03 11.88
CA VAL A 26 -16.48 24.15 12.80
C VAL A 26 -16.04 25.42 12.04
N PRO A 27 -16.92 26.43 11.88
CA PRO A 27 -16.57 27.68 11.21
C PRO A 27 -15.40 28.40 11.87
N LYS A 28 -14.65 29.17 11.08
CA LYS A 28 -13.55 29.98 11.59
C LYS A 28 -14.05 31.01 12.62
N GLY A 29 -13.41 31.04 13.79
CA GLY A 29 -13.77 31.94 14.90
C GLY A 29 -14.76 31.34 15.89
N GLN A 30 -15.25 30.13 15.67
CA GLN A 30 -16.00 29.35 16.65
C GLN A 30 -15.08 28.32 17.31
N GLU A 31 -15.07 28.29 18.65
CA GLU A 31 -14.37 27.25 19.38
C GLU A 31 -15.19 25.95 19.38
N PRO A 32 -14.57 24.79 19.13
CA PRO A 32 -15.26 23.51 19.23
C PRO A 32 -15.64 23.23 20.69
N ASP A 33 -16.84 22.69 20.91
CA ASP A 33 -17.37 22.28 22.21
C ASP A 33 -16.98 20.83 22.59
N PHE A 34 -16.06 20.24 21.84
CA PHE A 34 -15.60 18.86 22.00
C PHE A 34 -14.08 18.78 22.12
N GLU A 35 -13.60 17.68 22.70
CA GLU A 35 -12.17 17.44 22.86
C GLU A 35 -11.55 17.04 21.52
N VAL A 36 -10.51 17.76 21.11
CA VAL A 36 -9.80 17.51 19.86
C VAL A 36 -8.55 16.69 20.13
N THR A 37 -8.44 15.53 19.51
CA THR A 37 -7.16 14.80 19.39
C THR A 37 -6.45 15.27 18.13
N GLU A 38 -5.44 16.12 18.29
CA GLU A 38 -4.51 16.42 17.23
C GLU A 38 -3.41 15.36 17.22
N GLU A 39 -3.52 14.40 16.31
CA GLU A 39 -2.36 13.61 15.92
C GLU A 39 -1.41 14.56 15.19
N LYS A 40 -0.27 14.87 15.83
CA LYS A 40 0.81 15.66 15.20
C LYS A 40 1.24 14.94 13.92
N GLY A 41 0.68 15.36 12.80
CA GLY A 41 1.17 15.01 11.48
C GLY A 41 2.61 15.48 11.34
N ILE A 42 3.41 14.73 10.58
CA ILE A 42 4.79 15.07 10.29
C ILE A 42 4.76 16.29 9.37
N LEU A 43 5.03 17.47 9.92
CA LEU A 43 5.23 18.69 9.15
C LEU A 43 6.59 18.56 8.46
N ILE A 44 6.58 18.23 7.17
CA ILE A 44 7.77 18.27 6.33
C ILE A 44 7.89 19.72 5.87
N ASP A 45 8.75 20.48 6.55
CA ASP A 45 9.26 21.73 5.99
C ASP A 45 10.10 21.37 4.75
N ASP A 46 10.08 22.27 3.76
CA ASP A 46 11.02 22.31 2.63
C ASP A 46 11.39 21.01 1.88
N GLY A 47 10.40 20.33 1.28
CA GLY A 47 10.65 19.49 0.09
C GLY A 47 11.51 18.23 0.30
N SER A 48 11.68 17.80 1.55
CA SER A 48 12.45 16.60 1.90
C SER A 48 11.62 15.32 1.75
N PHE A 49 12.20 14.29 1.13
CA PHE A 49 11.57 12.98 0.97
C PHE A 49 11.28 12.35 2.35
N MET A 50 10.08 11.78 2.50
CA MET A 50 9.70 11.04 3.70
C MET A 50 10.73 9.94 4.00
N THR A 51 11.31 9.99 5.19
CA THR A 51 12.27 9.01 5.68
C THR A 51 11.75 8.45 7.00
N ILE A 52 11.52 7.14 7.12
CA ILE A 52 11.18 6.52 8.41
C ILE A 52 12.43 5.82 8.95
N LYS A 53 12.87 6.21 10.15
CA LYS A 53 14.08 5.66 10.83
C LYS A 53 15.38 5.76 10.01
N GLY A 54 15.51 6.77 9.15
CA GLY A 54 16.70 6.94 8.30
C GLY A 54 16.59 6.25 6.92
N GLU A 55 15.49 5.56 6.63
CA GLU A 55 15.27 4.97 5.30
C GLU A 55 14.24 5.76 4.48
N PRO A 56 14.56 6.14 3.23
CA PRO A 56 13.64 6.83 2.34
C PRO A 56 12.49 5.90 1.97
N ILE A 57 11.24 6.34 2.15
CA ILE A 57 10.10 5.59 1.58
C ILE A 57 10.08 5.78 0.08
N THR A 58 10.69 4.83 -0.62
CA THR A 58 10.52 4.69 -2.05
C THR A 58 9.24 3.90 -2.31
N ASN A 59 8.28 4.50 -3.02
CA ASN A 59 7.18 3.74 -3.61
C ASN A 59 7.74 3.00 -4.83
N SER A 60 8.56 1.98 -4.61
CA SER A 60 9.33 1.32 -5.67
C SER A 60 8.49 0.29 -6.40
N ASN A 61 7.73 0.74 -7.40
CA ASN A 61 7.47 -0.03 -8.62
C ASN A 61 8.15 0.61 -9.84
N GLU A 62 9.18 1.42 -9.64
CA GLU A 62 10.06 1.91 -10.69
C GLU A 62 11.54 1.64 -10.34
N VAL A 63 12.22 1.06 -11.32
CA VAL A 63 13.63 0.66 -11.32
C VAL A 63 14.50 1.92 -11.29
N LEU A 64 15.44 1.99 -10.36
CA LEU A 64 16.55 2.93 -10.43
C LEU A 64 17.80 2.14 -10.85
N ASP A 65 18.10 2.20 -12.14
CA ASP A 65 19.41 1.84 -12.68
C ASP A 65 20.42 2.90 -12.24
N SER A 66 21.21 2.63 -11.19
CA SER A 66 22.48 3.32 -10.85
C SER A 66 23.01 2.66 -9.58
N ASP A 67 24.24 2.16 -9.44
CA ASP A 67 25.49 2.34 -10.14
C ASP A 67 26.36 1.08 -10.00
N GLY A 68 27.05 0.71 -11.07
CA GLY A 68 27.91 -0.47 -11.11
C GLY A 68 29.09 -0.36 -10.15
N ASN A 69 29.00 -1.00 -8.97
CA ASN A 69 30.16 -1.46 -8.22
C ASN A 69 29.81 -2.57 -7.22
N THR A 70 29.78 -3.82 -7.66
CA THR A 70 30.20 -4.93 -6.79
C THR A 70 30.87 -5.99 -7.64
N THR A 71 32.16 -5.76 -7.89
CA THR A 71 33.05 -6.80 -8.39
C THR A 71 33.47 -7.61 -7.17
N ASN A 72 33.21 -8.92 -7.21
CA ASN A 72 33.88 -9.95 -6.43
C ASN A 72 33.42 -10.08 -4.96
N ASP A 73 32.56 -11.06 -4.70
CA ASP A 73 33.03 -12.30 -4.06
C ASP A 73 32.11 -13.46 -4.44
N LEU A 74 32.67 -14.39 -5.22
CA LEU A 74 32.14 -15.71 -5.49
C LEU A 74 32.41 -16.58 -4.27
N ASP A 75 31.39 -17.18 -3.67
CA ASP A 75 31.36 -18.61 -3.32
C ASP A 75 30.09 -18.93 -2.53
N GLY A 76 29.22 -19.71 -3.15
CA GLY A 76 27.97 -20.14 -2.56
C GLY A 76 27.13 -20.94 -3.54
N ASP A 77 27.73 -21.99 -4.10
CA ASP A 77 26.97 -23.09 -4.69
C ASP A 77 26.11 -23.72 -3.60
N GLU A 78 24.81 -23.42 -3.58
CA GLU A 78 23.82 -24.40 -3.15
C GLU A 78 22.54 -24.24 -3.95
N VAL A 79 22.43 -25.15 -4.91
CA VAL A 79 21.22 -25.55 -5.61
C VAL A 79 20.12 -25.86 -4.59
N THR A 80 19.20 -24.92 -4.36
CA THR A 80 17.87 -25.27 -3.84
C THR A 80 16.86 -24.97 -4.92
N ASN A 81 16.75 -25.96 -5.79
CA ASN A 81 15.58 -26.27 -6.57
C ASN A 81 14.35 -26.40 -5.65
N ASP A 82 13.72 -25.28 -5.31
CA ASP A 82 12.35 -25.25 -4.79
C ASP A 82 11.56 -24.16 -5.52
N GLN A 83 11.42 -24.34 -6.84
CA GLN A 83 10.67 -23.44 -7.73
C GLN A 83 9.17 -23.32 -7.41
N SER A 84 8.67 -23.98 -6.36
CA SER A 84 7.25 -23.97 -6.00
C SER A 84 6.88 -22.90 -4.97
N VAL A 85 7.82 -22.39 -4.17
CA VAL A 85 7.50 -21.53 -3.01
C VAL A 85 7.60 -20.03 -3.33
N GLU A 86 8.44 -19.66 -4.31
CA GLU A 86 8.66 -18.26 -4.70
C GLU A 86 7.52 -17.67 -5.58
N GLU A 87 6.93 -18.49 -6.47
CA GLU A 87 5.86 -18.06 -7.38
C GLU A 87 4.54 -17.77 -6.63
N ALA A 88 4.27 -18.51 -5.56
CA ALA A 88 3.08 -18.32 -4.72
C ALA A 88 3.03 -16.92 -4.09
N ASN A 89 4.18 -16.43 -3.63
CA ASN A 89 4.33 -15.10 -3.03
C ASN A 89 4.23 -13.98 -4.08
N LYS A 90 4.61 -14.25 -5.32
CA LYS A 90 4.55 -13.27 -6.41
C LYS A 90 3.12 -13.00 -6.87
N LEU A 91 2.30 -14.05 -6.99
CA LEU A 91 0.89 -13.93 -7.36
C LEU A 91 0.06 -13.21 -6.29
N ASP A 92 0.36 -13.42 -5.01
CA ASP A 92 -0.37 -12.78 -3.90
C ASP A 92 -0.25 -11.26 -3.89
N ASN A 93 0.78 -10.69 -4.52
CA ASN A 93 0.96 -9.24 -4.64
C ASN A 93 0.27 -8.63 -5.88
N MET A 94 -0.19 -9.46 -6.83
CA MET A 94 -0.83 -8.99 -8.06
C MET A 94 -2.30 -8.59 -7.82
N THR A 95 -2.81 -7.69 -8.66
CA THR A 95 -4.24 -7.31 -8.69
C THR A 95 -5.09 -8.38 -9.38
N ALA A 96 -6.41 -8.37 -9.17
CA ALA A 96 -7.33 -9.31 -9.82
C ALA A 96 -7.26 -9.27 -11.37
N LYS A 97 -6.95 -8.10 -11.94
CA LYS A 97 -6.78 -7.93 -13.39
C LYS A 97 -5.51 -8.61 -13.89
N GLU A 98 -4.41 -8.41 -13.18
CA GLU A 98 -3.11 -8.99 -13.51
C GLU A 98 -3.13 -10.51 -13.35
N LEU A 99 -3.80 -11.02 -12.31
CA LEU A 99 -3.99 -12.46 -12.13
C LEU A 99 -4.80 -13.09 -13.27
N ARG A 100 -5.85 -12.42 -13.76
CA ARG A 100 -6.58 -12.88 -14.95
C ARG A 100 -5.73 -12.86 -16.22
N ALA A 101 -4.85 -11.87 -16.37
CA ALA A 101 -3.91 -11.81 -17.48
C ALA A 101 -2.86 -12.93 -17.40
N TYR A 102 -2.33 -13.18 -16.20
CA TYR A 102 -1.44 -14.30 -15.93
C TYR A 102 -2.11 -15.63 -16.27
N ALA A 103 -3.31 -15.89 -15.72
CA ALA A 103 -4.09 -17.08 -16.01
C ALA A 103 -4.27 -17.29 -17.52
N LYS A 104 -4.69 -16.25 -18.25
CA LYS A 104 -4.85 -16.31 -19.71
C LYS A 104 -3.55 -16.62 -20.46
N LYS A 105 -2.42 -16.05 -20.03
CA LYS A 105 -1.09 -16.34 -20.59
C LYS A 105 -0.68 -17.80 -20.36
N HIS A 106 -1.09 -18.37 -19.23
CA HIS A 106 -0.85 -19.76 -18.85
C HIS A 106 -1.95 -20.72 -19.34
N GLY A 107 -2.93 -20.25 -20.12
CA GLY A 107 -4.00 -21.07 -20.69
C GLY A 107 -5.15 -21.42 -19.74
N ILE A 108 -5.21 -20.77 -18.57
CA ILE A 108 -6.26 -20.96 -17.56
C ILE A 108 -7.38 -19.94 -17.84
N ASP A 109 -8.58 -20.44 -18.18
CA ASP A 109 -9.76 -19.59 -18.39
C ASP A 109 -10.58 -19.46 -17.10
N ILE A 110 -10.55 -18.27 -16.50
CA ILE A 110 -11.26 -17.99 -15.24
C ILE A 110 -12.65 -17.45 -15.54
N PRO A 111 -13.73 -18.15 -15.13
CA PRO A 111 -15.10 -17.68 -15.29
C PRO A 111 -15.32 -16.23 -14.85
N GLY A 112 -16.09 -15.47 -15.63
CA GLY A 112 -16.42 -14.06 -15.32
C GLY A 112 -17.24 -13.87 -14.03
N ALA A 113 -17.85 -14.95 -13.52
CA ALA A 113 -18.53 -14.96 -12.23
C ALA A 113 -17.56 -14.78 -11.04
N ILE A 114 -16.30 -15.19 -11.19
CA ILE A 114 -15.29 -15.17 -10.12
C ILE A 114 -14.62 -13.80 -10.08
N ARG A 115 -15.06 -12.95 -9.17
CA ARG A 115 -14.56 -11.57 -9.10
C ARG A 115 -13.55 -11.33 -7.97
N ALA A 116 -13.55 -12.19 -6.96
CA ALA A 116 -12.67 -12.05 -5.81
C ALA A 116 -11.23 -12.46 -6.18
N LYS A 117 -10.26 -11.68 -5.71
CA LYS A 117 -8.83 -11.96 -5.89
C LYS A 117 -8.44 -13.34 -5.34
N GLY A 118 -8.92 -13.67 -4.14
CA GLY A 118 -8.61 -14.96 -3.49
C GLY A 118 -9.11 -16.16 -4.29
N ASP A 119 -10.33 -16.09 -4.83
CA ASP A 119 -10.88 -17.15 -5.67
C ASP A 119 -10.11 -17.28 -6.99
N ILE A 120 -9.75 -16.15 -7.62
CA ILE A 120 -8.89 -16.13 -8.81
C ILE A 120 -7.54 -16.80 -8.53
N LEU A 121 -6.90 -16.49 -7.40
CA LEU A 121 -5.64 -17.10 -6.98
C LEU A 121 -5.78 -18.61 -6.80
N LYS A 122 -6.87 -19.05 -6.14
CA LYS A 122 -7.15 -20.48 -5.97
C LYS A 122 -7.28 -21.18 -7.31
N PHE A 123 -7.99 -20.58 -8.28
CA PHE A 123 -8.13 -21.13 -9.62
C PHE A 123 -6.80 -21.26 -10.36
N ILE A 124 -5.88 -20.32 -10.17
CA ILE A 124 -4.55 -20.38 -10.80
C ILE A 124 -3.71 -21.49 -10.16
N ARG A 125 -3.67 -21.55 -8.83
CA ARG A 125 -2.90 -22.55 -8.08
C ARG A 125 -3.41 -23.98 -8.24
N GLU A 126 -4.70 -24.16 -8.50
CA GLU A 126 -5.31 -25.48 -8.72
C GLU A 126 -5.10 -25.99 -10.16
N ALA A 127 -4.69 -25.11 -11.07
CA ALA A 127 -4.48 -25.42 -12.48
C ALA A 127 -2.99 -25.49 -12.90
N GLU A 128 -2.08 -25.21 -11.98
CA GLU A 128 -0.62 -25.43 -12.11
C GLU A 128 -0.26 -26.89 -11.76
#